data_AF-K1T4T3-F1
#
_entry.id   AF-K1T4T3-F1
#
_cell.length_a   1.000
_cell.length_b   1.000
_cell.length_c   1.000
_cell.angle_alpha   90.00
_cell.angle_beta   90.00
_cell.angle_gamma   90.00
#
_symmetry.space_group_name_H-M   'P 1'
#
loop_
_entity.id
_entity.type
_entity.pdbx_description
1 polymer ?
#
loop_
_entity_poly.entity_id
_entity_poly.type
_entity_poly.pdbx_seq_one_letter_code
_entity_poly.pdbx_strand_id
1 'polypeptide(L)'
;MKCGNRFVTIGCKGLPIGVKDEPVYDRRTFTIGSRDMIVMTSDGAELNEKWLYREMDKQPDLKEFSKEVANTARFYAGDEKSDDISVIAMRLSR
;
A
#
# COMPACT_ATOMS: atom_id res chain seq x y z
N MET A 1 -12.86 1.02 12.98
CA MET A 1 -12.97 0.01 11.90
C MET A 1 -12.11 -1.18 12.31
N LYS A 2 -12.68 -2.36 12.57
CA LYS A 2 -11.92 -3.59 12.93
C LYS A 2 -11.56 -4.32 11.63
N CYS A 3 -10.28 -4.46 11.33
CA CYS A 3 -9.79 -5.28 10.23
C CYS A 3 -9.80 -6.75 10.66
N GLY A 4 -10.62 -7.55 9.99
CA GLY A 4 -10.76 -8.98 10.22
C GLY A 4 -11.51 -9.53 9.01
N ASN A 5 -10.81 -10.32 8.19
CA ASN A 5 -11.24 -10.86 6.89
C ASN A 5 -11.66 -9.83 5.82
N ARG A 6 -11.25 -8.57 5.91
CA ARG A 6 -11.62 -7.53 4.94
C ARG A 6 -10.41 -6.72 4.53
N PHE A 7 -10.14 -6.67 3.23
CA PHE A 7 -9.24 -5.70 2.60
C PHE A 7 -9.87 -4.31 2.71
N VAL A 8 -9.10 -3.33 3.16
CA VAL A 8 -9.57 -1.95 3.31
C VAL A 8 -8.55 -1.03 2.66
N THR A 9 -8.93 -0.41 1.54
CA THR A 9 -8.16 0.67 0.93
C THR A 9 -8.43 1.97 1.68
N ILE A 10 -7.37 2.63 2.16
CA ILE A 10 -7.45 3.94 2.80
C ILE A 10 -6.95 4.98 1.79
N GLY A 11 -7.87 5.59 1.04
CA GLY A 11 -7.56 6.73 0.18
C GLY A 11 -7.60 8.04 0.95
N CYS A 12 -6.58 8.88 0.76
CA CYS A 12 -6.53 10.24 1.32
C CYS A 12 -6.99 11.26 0.27
N LYS A 13 -7.80 12.24 0.70
CA LYS A 13 -8.18 13.40 -0.13
C LYS A 13 -7.37 14.62 0.32
N GLY A 14 -6.08 14.62 0.05
CA GLY A 14 -5.16 15.72 0.36
C GLY A 14 -4.58 16.33 -0.92
N LEU A 15 -4.29 17.62 -0.88
CA LEU A 15 -3.43 18.23 -1.89
C LEU A 15 -1.97 17.84 -1.62
N PRO A 16 -1.10 17.80 -2.65
CA PRO A 16 0.33 17.65 -2.45
C PRO A 16 0.87 18.70 -1.47
N ILE A 17 1.89 18.32 -0.71
CA ILE A 17 2.55 19.20 0.24
C ILE A 17 3.16 20.39 -0.53
N GLY A 18 3.00 21.61 -0.01
CA GLY A 18 3.53 22.84 -0.61
C GLY A 18 2.58 23.56 -1.58
N VAL A 19 1.39 23.02 -1.86
CA VAL A 19 0.37 23.71 -2.68
C VAL A 19 -0.36 24.82 -1.92
N LYS A 20 -0.42 24.73 -0.59
CA LYS A 20 -1.01 25.74 0.30
C LYS A 20 0.00 26.13 1.38
N ASP A 21 -0.11 27.37 1.85
CA ASP A 21 0.72 27.91 2.94
C ASP A 21 0.58 27.07 4.22
N GLU A 22 -0.63 26.57 4.49
CA GLU A 22 -0.88 25.61 5.56
C GLU A 22 -1.27 24.25 4.98
N PRO A 23 -0.56 23.16 5.35
CA PRO A 23 -0.88 21.82 4.89
C PRO A 23 -2.19 21.35 5.52
N VAL A 24 -3.13 20.93 4.66
CA VAL A 24 -4.40 20.30 5.08
C VAL A 24 -4.22 18.79 5.05
N TYR A 25 -4.20 18.17 6.23
CA TYR A 25 -4.02 16.72 6.36
C TYR A 25 -5.36 15.99 6.48
N ASP A 26 -5.55 14.91 5.71
CA ASP A 26 -6.64 13.94 5.95
C ASP A 26 -6.17 12.95 7.03
N ARG A 27 -6.70 13.08 8.24
CA ARG A 27 -6.40 12.17 9.35
C ARG A 27 -7.44 11.07 9.41
N ARG A 28 -6.98 9.82 9.29
CA ARG A 28 -7.82 8.63 9.52
C ARG A 28 -7.26 7.77 10.63
N THR A 29 -8.16 7.12 11.35
CA THR A 29 -7.81 6.21 12.44
C THR A 29 -8.53 4.90 12.23
N PHE A 30 -7.79 3.81 12.30
CA PHE A 30 -8.27 2.45 12.12
C PHE A 30 -7.68 1.55 13.19
N THR A 31 -8.33 0.41 13.44
CA THR A 31 -7.89 -0.56 14.44
C THR A 31 -7.43 -1.81 13.71
N ILE A 32 -6.18 -2.16 13.95
CA ILE A 32 -5.51 -3.35 13.41
C ILE A 32 -5.41 -4.43 14.47
N GLY A 33 -5.64 -5.67 14.06
CA GLY A 33 -5.49 -6.87 14.85
C GLY A 33 -4.10 -7.49 14.74
N SER A 34 -3.87 -8.51 15.58
CA SER A 34 -2.67 -9.33 15.50
C SER A 34 -2.61 -10.03 14.15
N ARG A 35 -1.43 -10.02 13.50
CA ARG A 35 -1.17 -10.58 12.15
C ARG A 35 -1.77 -9.79 10.98
N ASP A 36 -2.45 -8.68 11.23
CA ASP A 36 -2.88 -7.80 10.14
C ASP A 36 -1.65 -7.24 9.41
N MET A 37 -1.77 -7.18 8.08
CA MET A 37 -0.75 -6.62 7.21
C MET A 37 -1.21 -5.25 6.72
N ILE A 38 -0.30 -4.27 6.77
CA ILE A 38 -0.47 -2.96 6.14
C ILE A 38 0.49 -2.91 4.96
N VAL A 39 -0.03 -2.53 3.81
CA VAL A 39 0.76 -2.29 2.59
C VAL A 39 0.55 -0.83 2.19
N MET A 40 1.64 -0.11 1.99
CA MET A 40 1.66 1.26 1.50
C MET A 40 2.47 1.30 0.22
N THR A 41 1.97 2.04 -0.77
CA THR A 41 2.58 2.14 -2.09
C THR A 41 2.64 3.59 -2.53
N SER A 42 3.65 3.95 -3.33
CA SER A 42 3.66 5.23 -4.06
C SER A 42 2.67 5.20 -5.23
N ASP A 43 2.40 6.37 -5.80
CA ASP A 43 1.60 6.57 -7.01
C ASP A 43 2.21 5.90 -8.25
N GLY A 44 3.54 5.78 -8.32
CA GLY A 44 4.22 4.98 -9.35
C GLY A 44 3.89 3.48 -9.32
N ALA A 45 3.37 2.97 -8.20
CA ALA A 45 3.01 1.56 -8.05
C ALA A 45 1.54 1.30 -8.43
N GLU A 46 1.27 1.24 -9.73
CA GLU A 46 -0.06 0.89 -10.23
C GLU A 46 -0.28 -0.63 -10.14
N LEU A 47 -1.18 -1.05 -9.24
CA LEU A 47 -1.39 -2.45 -8.89
C LEU A 47 -2.85 -2.87 -9.02
N ASN A 48 -3.07 -4.12 -9.42
CA ASN A 48 -4.39 -4.73 -9.35
C ASN A 48 -4.73 -5.10 -7.90
N GLU A 49 -5.74 -4.44 -7.31
CA GLU A 49 -6.15 -4.66 -5.92
C GLU A 49 -6.55 -6.12 -5.63
N LYS A 50 -7.19 -6.81 -6.58
CA LYS A 50 -7.62 -8.21 -6.39
C LYS A 50 -6.43 -9.17 -6.34
N TRP A 51 -5.40 -8.89 -7.16
CA TRP A 51 -4.14 -9.65 -7.10
C TRP A 51 -3.41 -9.38 -5.79
N LEU A 52 -3.26 -8.11 -5.41
CA LEU A 52 -2.57 -7.73 -4.16
C LEU A 52 -3.23 -8.40 -2.95
N TYR A 53 -4.56 -8.39 -2.90
CA TYR A 53 -5.32 -9.08 -1.85
C TYR A 53 -5.01 -10.58 -1.78
N ARG A 54 -4.98 -11.26 -2.93
CA ARG A 54 -4.67 -12.70 -2.99
C ARG A 54 -3.26 -13.00 -2.51
N GLU A 55 -2.29 -12.14 -2.82
CA GLU A 55 -0.91 -12.30 -2.35
C GLU A 55 -0.79 -12.03 -0.85
N MET A 56 -1.50 -11.03 -0.33
CA MET A 56 -1.54 -10.76 1.12
C MET A 56 -2.15 -11.91 1.93
N ASP A 57 -3.20 -12.55 1.40
CA ASP A 57 -3.93 -13.64 2.09
C ASP A 57 -3.05 -14.90 2.29
N LYS A 58 -2.03 -15.09 1.46
CA LYS A 58 -1.03 -16.18 1.60
C LYS A 58 -0.13 -16.02 2.84
N GLN A 59 -0.22 -14.89 3.54
CA GLN A 59 0.66 -14.52 4.67
C GLN A 59 2.17 -14.67 4.35
N PRO A 60 2.64 -14.09 3.23
CA PRO A 60 4.01 -14.29 2.74
C PRO A 60 5.07 -13.72 3.68
N ASP A 61 6.35 -14.04 3.44
CA ASP A 61 7.43 -13.26 4.03
C ASP A 61 7.35 -11.80 3.55
N LEU A 62 7.53 -10.83 4.45
CA LEU A 62 7.31 -9.41 4.13
C LEU A 62 8.34 -8.86 3.14
N LYS A 63 9.60 -9.35 3.20
CA LYS A 63 10.67 -8.88 2.32
C LYS A 63 10.44 -9.38 0.91
N GLU A 64 10.15 -10.67 0.76
CA GLU A 64 9.88 -11.24 -0.56
C GLU A 64 8.58 -10.71 -1.15
N PHE A 65 7.53 -10.55 -0.33
CA PHE A 65 6.29 -9.91 -0.75
C PHE A 65 6.51 -8.47 -1.26
N SER A 66 7.27 -7.65 -0.54
CA SER A 66 7.51 -6.25 -0.95
C SER A 66 8.24 -6.19 -2.30
N LYS A 67 9.20 -7.11 -2.54
CA LYS A 67 9.89 -7.23 -3.83
C LYS A 67 8.95 -7.68 -4.94
N GLU A 68 8.10 -8.68 -4.68
CA GLU A 68 7.13 -9.19 -5.65
C GLU A 68 6.14 -8.09 -6.07
N VAL A 69 5.62 -7.34 -5.10
CA VAL A 69 4.73 -6.20 -5.36
C VAL A 69 5.43 -5.12 -6.19
N ALA A 70 6.68 -4.77 -5.85
CA ALA A 70 7.45 -3.77 -6.61
C ALA A 70 7.74 -4.25 -8.06
N ASN A 71 8.09 -5.53 -8.24
CA ASN A 71 8.34 -6.11 -9.56
C ASN A 71 7.07 -6.18 -10.40
N THR A 72 5.94 -6.55 -9.81
CA THR A 72 4.64 -6.56 -10.48
C THR A 72 4.22 -5.16 -10.91
N ALA A 73 4.37 -4.16 -10.02
CA ALA A 73 4.12 -2.76 -10.37
C ALA A 73 4.99 -2.31 -11.56
N ARG A 74 6.28 -2.65 -11.54
CA ARG A 74 7.21 -2.33 -12.62
C ARG A 74 6.83 -3.02 -13.93
N PHE A 75 6.40 -4.27 -13.88
CA PHE A 75 5.93 -5.01 -15.04
C PHE A 75 4.70 -4.34 -15.69
N TYR A 76 3.74 -3.87 -14.88
CA TYR A 76 2.56 -3.17 -15.39
C TYR A 76 2.82 -1.76 -15.90
N ALA A 77 3.79 -1.05 -15.32
CA ALA A 77 4.22 0.25 -15.78
C ALA A 77 4.79 0.19 -17.21
N GLY A 78 5.41 -0.93 -17.59
CA GLY A 78 6.09 -1.10 -18.87
C GLY A 78 7.38 -0.26 -18.96
N ASP A 79 8.07 -0.34 -20.11
CA ASP A 79 9.35 0.36 -20.30
C ASP A 79 9.21 1.89 -20.46
N GLU A 80 7.98 2.40 -20.61
CA GLU A 80 7.71 3.82 -20.88
C GLU A 80 7.40 4.65 -19.61
N LYS A 81 7.01 4.02 -18.49
CA LYS A 81 6.78 4.73 -17.22
C LYS A 81 8.04 4.68 -16.35
N SER A 82 8.75 5.80 -16.30
CA SER A 82 9.94 6.04 -15.47
C SER A 82 9.57 6.62 -14.09
N ASP A 83 8.53 6.11 -13.43
CA ASP A 83 8.15 6.60 -12.10
C ASP A 83 8.80 5.78 -10.99
N ASP A 84 9.08 6.43 -9.86
CA ASP A 84 9.73 5.80 -8.72
C ASP A 84 8.72 4.91 -7.96
N ILE A 85 9.03 3.62 -7.90
CA ILE A 85 8.20 2.62 -7.23
C ILE A 85 8.73 2.40 -5.80
N SER A 86 7.90 2.73 -4.82
CA SER A 86 8.15 2.45 -3.40
C SER A 86 7.03 1.61 -2.80
N VAL A 87 7.39 0.51 -2.15
CA VAL A 87 6.46 -0.41 -1.48
C VAL A 87 6.94 -0.65 -0.05
N ILE A 88 6.03 -0.49 0.91
CA ILE A 88 6.26 -0.81 2.32
C ILE A 88 5.20 -1.82 2.75
N ALA A 89 5.64 -3.01 3.17
CA ALA A 89 4.78 -3.99 3.82
C ALA A 89 5.19 -4.17 5.28
N MET A 90 4.23 -4.12 6.17
CA MET A 90 4.43 -4.35 7.60
C MET A 90 3.35 -5.26 8.16
N ARG A 91 3.72 -6.03 9.19
CA ARG A 91 2.79 -6.89 9.92
C ARG A 91 2.97 -6.65 11.40
N LEU A 92 1.85 -6.49 12.11
CA LEU A 92 1.90 -6.48 13.56
C LEU A 92 2.14 -7.90 14.08
N SER A 93 3.31 -8.10 14.69
CA SER A 93 3.56 -9.20 15.61
C SER A 93 3.24 -8.76 17.05
N ARG A 94 2.96 -9.73 17.92
CA ARG A 94 3.01 -9.51 19.37
C ARG A 94 4.44 -9.27 19.83
#